data_AF-A0A6C2YY08-F1
#
_entry.id   AF-A0A6C2YY08-F1
#
_cell.length_a   1.000
_cell.length_b   1.000
_cell.length_c   1.000
_cell.angle_alpha   90.00
_cell.angle_beta   90.00
_cell.angle_gamma   90.00
#
_symmetry.space_group_name_H-M   'P 1'
#
loop_
_entity.id
_entity.type
_entity.pdbx_description
1 polymer ?
#
loop_
_entity_poly.entity_id
_entity_poly.type
_entity_poly.pdbx_seq_one_letter_code
_entity_poly.pdbx_strand_id
1 'polypeptide(L)'
;MPVLLIGTLDTKGDELGFVRDRLQEAGIATLVVDVGSLNPPRIVPDLTREEVFRAAKTTLAEIQRQGDRGHAVTQAAAGITAIAKQFAQQGQLDGILALGGSAGTTIGTAAMRALPYGIPKIMVSTLASGQVSPFVGVRDIVMMHSVVDISGLNRLSKLVLGNAAQAMAGMVRAASETRRRAEADPKPLITATMFGVTTPCVEAGRAILESHGYEVLTFHATGVGGRTMEALIHDGLITGVLDVTTTELADELVGGVLTAGRDRLTAAAMKGIPQVISVGALDMVNFGPRATVPEKFRDRRFYQHNENITLMRTTPEENDQLGKEIAEKACAASGPTTIVLPLRGVSAIDAEGKPFWWPEADQALFQSIRNWISSDVKLVELDLHINDPAFATAITQELLTQLRKG
;
A
#
# COMPACT_ATOMS: atom_id res chain seq x y z
N MET A 1 -18.06 -1.28 20.60
CA MET A 1 -17.37 -2.54 20.24
C MET A 1 -16.05 -2.58 21.00
N PRO A 2 -15.34 -3.72 21.09
CA PRO A 2 -14.05 -3.74 21.79
C PRO A 2 -12.92 -3.16 20.93
N VAL A 3 -11.90 -2.66 21.61
CA VAL A 3 -10.54 -2.54 21.07
C VAL A 3 -9.84 -3.89 21.23
N LEU A 4 -9.29 -4.44 20.14
CA LEU A 4 -8.41 -5.61 20.19
C LEU A 4 -7.08 -5.19 20.81
N LEU A 5 -6.75 -5.77 21.96
CA LEU A 5 -5.53 -5.49 22.69
C LEU A 5 -4.59 -6.70 22.60
N ILE A 6 -3.59 -6.61 21.72
CA ILE A 6 -2.76 -7.75 21.31
C ILE A 6 -1.38 -7.69 21.98
N GLY A 7 -0.95 -8.80 22.58
CA GLY A 7 0.38 -8.91 23.14
C GLY A 7 0.79 -10.34 23.49
N THR A 8 2.09 -10.55 23.64
CA THR A 8 2.65 -11.82 24.14
C THR A 8 2.49 -11.87 25.66
N LEU A 9 1.39 -12.44 26.16
CA LEU A 9 1.01 -12.32 27.58
C LEU A 9 1.91 -13.11 28.53
N ASP A 10 2.68 -14.05 27.99
CA ASP A 10 3.72 -14.81 28.69
C ASP A 10 4.88 -13.92 29.19
N THR A 11 5.13 -12.83 28.48
CA THR A 11 6.24 -11.90 28.73
C THR A 11 5.79 -10.50 29.11
N LYS A 12 4.64 -10.05 28.59
CA LYS A 12 4.14 -8.67 28.69
C LYS A 12 2.73 -8.56 29.26
N GLY A 13 2.27 -9.61 29.96
CA GLY A 13 0.89 -9.64 30.48
C GLY A 13 0.59 -8.52 31.45
N ASP A 14 1.56 -8.08 32.27
CA ASP A 14 1.36 -7.01 33.25
C ASP A 14 1.17 -5.65 32.55
N GLU A 15 1.95 -5.38 31.51
CA GLU A 15 1.86 -4.16 30.70
C GLU A 15 0.56 -4.11 29.89
N LEU A 16 0.15 -5.25 29.31
CA LEU A 16 -1.13 -5.40 28.62
C LEU A 16 -2.29 -5.19 29.60
N GLY A 17 -2.21 -5.78 30.79
CA GLY A 17 -3.20 -5.59 31.86
C GLY A 17 -3.35 -4.12 32.25
N PHE A 18 -2.24 -3.40 32.42
CA PHE A 18 -2.27 -1.96 32.69
C PHE A 18 -2.96 -1.16 31.58
N VAL A 19 -2.67 -1.44 30.30
CA VAL A 19 -3.33 -0.76 29.18
C VAL A 19 -4.81 -1.09 29.11
N ARG A 20 -5.18 -2.36 29.33
CA ARG A 20 -6.59 -2.80 29.40
C ARG A 20 -7.35 -2.00 30.45
N ASP A 21 -6.84 -1.96 31.68
CA ASP A 21 -7.49 -1.29 32.80
C ASP A 21 -7.64 0.21 32.51
N ARG A 22 -6.63 0.81 31.87
CA ARG A 22 -6.65 2.22 31.45
C ARG A 22 -7.70 2.54 30.39
N LEU A 23 -7.94 1.63 29.46
CA LEU A 23 -9.00 1.75 28.46
C LEU A 23 -10.39 1.54 29.09
N GLN A 24 -10.52 0.55 29.98
CA GLN A 24 -11.78 0.27 30.66
C GLN A 24 -12.22 1.42 31.59
N GLU A 25 -11.29 2.03 32.30
CA GLU A 25 -11.56 3.25 33.08
C GLU A 25 -11.97 4.44 32.20
N ALA A 26 -11.58 4.45 30.93
CA ALA A 26 -12.07 5.39 29.93
C ALA A 26 -13.40 4.93 29.28
N GLY A 27 -14.05 3.88 29.79
CA GLY A 27 -15.30 3.36 29.23
C GLY A 27 -15.14 2.70 27.86
N ILE A 28 -13.93 2.31 27.48
CA ILE A 28 -13.64 1.61 26.22
C ILE A 28 -13.60 0.11 26.51
N ALA A 29 -14.47 -0.65 25.86
CA ALA A 29 -14.44 -2.10 25.92
C ALA A 29 -13.16 -2.63 25.27
N THR A 30 -12.63 -3.73 25.79
CA THR A 30 -11.39 -4.34 25.32
C THR A 30 -11.59 -5.83 25.10
N LEU A 31 -10.85 -6.39 24.15
CA LEU A 31 -10.68 -7.83 24.00
C LEU A 31 -9.17 -8.12 23.99
N VAL A 32 -8.67 -8.75 25.05
CA VAL A 32 -7.26 -9.07 25.23
C VAL A 32 -6.92 -10.36 24.51
N VAL A 33 -5.94 -10.30 23.61
CA VAL A 33 -5.52 -11.44 22.79
C VAL A 33 -4.11 -11.86 23.15
N ASP A 34 -3.95 -13.13 23.50
CA ASP A 34 -2.63 -13.72 23.72
C ASP A 34 -2.02 -14.22 22.42
N VAL A 35 -0.86 -13.68 22.07
CA VAL A 35 -0.04 -14.13 20.93
C VAL A 35 1.31 -14.71 21.38
N GLY A 36 1.45 -15.02 22.67
CA GLY A 36 2.63 -15.68 23.24
C GLY A 36 2.73 -17.15 22.86
N SER A 37 3.95 -17.68 22.80
CA SER A 37 4.22 -19.06 22.38
C SER A 37 4.98 -19.88 23.41
N LEU A 38 5.49 -19.28 24.49
CA LEU A 38 6.42 -19.95 25.40
C LEU A 38 5.76 -20.30 26.74
N ASN A 39 5.71 -19.35 27.66
CA ASN A 39 5.27 -19.60 29.04
C ASN A 39 3.77 -19.34 29.20
N PRO A 40 3.10 -19.87 30.23
CA PRO A 40 1.71 -19.51 30.51
C PRO A 40 1.48 -17.99 30.58
N PRO A 41 0.29 -17.48 30.21
CA PRO A 41 0.02 -16.05 30.22
C PRO A 41 -0.03 -15.53 31.66
N ARG A 42 0.45 -14.30 31.89
CA ARG A 42 0.44 -13.68 33.23
C ARG A 42 -0.91 -13.09 33.63
N ILE A 43 -1.78 -12.85 32.66
CA ILE A 43 -3.17 -12.44 32.84
C ILE A 43 -4.08 -13.34 32.01
N VAL A 44 -5.35 -13.44 32.38
CA VAL A 44 -6.33 -14.22 31.60
C VAL A 44 -6.65 -13.47 30.29
N PRO A 45 -6.43 -14.08 29.10
CA PRO A 45 -6.87 -13.50 27.85
C PRO A 45 -8.36 -13.72 27.60
N ASP A 46 -8.95 -12.86 26.77
CA ASP A 46 -10.29 -13.08 26.20
C ASP A 46 -10.21 -14.00 24.96
N LEU A 47 -9.11 -13.92 24.20
CA LEU A 47 -8.76 -14.86 23.12
C LEU A 47 -7.41 -15.51 23.39
N THR A 48 -7.42 -16.83 23.46
CA THR A 48 -6.26 -17.65 23.81
C THR A 48 -5.26 -17.77 22.66
N ARG A 49 -4.00 -18.03 23.01
CA ARG A 49 -2.94 -18.33 22.03
C ARG A 49 -3.27 -19.57 21.18
N GLU A 50 -3.98 -20.55 21.74
CA GLU A 50 -4.42 -21.74 21.03
C GLU A 50 -5.41 -21.40 19.91
N GLU A 51 -6.32 -20.46 20.16
CA GLU A 51 -7.23 -19.95 19.14
C GLU A 51 -6.49 -19.18 18.05
N VAL A 52 -5.49 -18.36 18.42
CA VAL A 52 -4.63 -17.65 17.47
C VAL A 52 -3.88 -18.64 16.57
N PHE A 53 -3.18 -19.62 17.12
CA PHE A 53 -2.44 -20.60 16.31
C PHE A 53 -3.36 -21.49 15.48
N ARG A 54 -4.57 -21.81 15.98
CA ARG A 54 -5.59 -22.51 15.18
C ARG A 54 -6.03 -21.69 13.97
N ALA A 55 -6.21 -20.38 14.12
CA ALA A 55 -6.52 -19.48 13.01
C ALA A 55 -5.38 -19.42 11.96
N ALA A 56 -4.14 -19.68 12.39
CA ALA A 56 -2.98 -19.87 11.50
C ALA A 56 -2.88 -21.28 10.90
N LYS A 57 -3.86 -22.15 11.12
CA LYS A 57 -3.88 -23.57 10.68
C LYS A 57 -2.74 -24.41 11.27
N THR A 58 -2.33 -24.12 12.50
CA THR A 58 -1.36 -24.91 13.29
C THR A 58 -1.82 -25.02 14.76
N THR A 59 -0.96 -25.51 15.65
CA THR A 59 -1.24 -25.66 17.08
C THR A 59 -0.09 -25.14 17.93
N LEU A 60 -0.39 -24.66 19.14
CA LEU A 60 0.64 -24.21 20.08
C LEU A 60 1.68 -25.29 20.35
N ALA A 61 1.24 -26.56 20.52
CA ALA A 61 2.13 -27.68 20.78
C ALA A 61 3.13 -27.92 19.64
N GLU A 62 2.68 -27.77 18.39
CA GLU A 62 3.57 -27.88 17.23
C GLU A 62 4.60 -26.75 17.19
N ILE A 63 4.16 -25.51 17.44
CA ILE A 63 5.04 -24.33 17.50
C ILE A 63 6.10 -24.49 18.59
N GLN A 64 5.70 -24.95 19.78
CA GLN A 64 6.62 -25.18 20.90
C GLN A 64 7.60 -26.31 20.61
N ARG A 65 7.15 -27.40 19.98
CA ARG A 65 8.00 -28.53 19.58
C ARG A 65 9.08 -28.12 18.58
N GLN A 66 8.77 -27.23 17.64
CA GLN A 66 9.75 -26.74 16.67
C GLN A 66 10.81 -25.84 17.31
N GLY A 67 10.46 -25.06 18.34
CA GLY A 67 11.40 -24.22 19.08
C GLY A 67 11.99 -23.05 18.29
N ASP A 68 11.49 -22.76 17.09
CA ASP A 68 11.91 -21.62 16.27
C ASP A 68 11.08 -20.37 16.58
N ARG A 69 11.72 -19.38 17.21
CA ARG A 69 11.11 -18.11 17.57
C ARG A 69 10.61 -17.33 16.35
N GLY A 70 11.36 -17.33 15.24
CA GLY A 70 10.97 -16.62 14.02
C GLY A 70 9.74 -17.25 13.38
N HIS A 71 9.69 -18.58 13.35
CA HIS A 71 8.51 -19.31 12.89
C HIS A 71 7.29 -19.05 13.78
N ALA A 72 7.46 -19.09 15.12
CA ALA A 72 6.38 -18.80 16.06
C ALA A 72 5.79 -17.39 15.85
N VAL A 73 6.64 -16.37 15.66
CA VAL A 73 6.21 -14.99 15.34
C VAL A 73 5.42 -14.93 14.04
N THR A 74 5.89 -15.64 13.00
CA THR A 74 5.22 -15.70 11.69
C THR A 74 3.82 -16.32 11.80
N GLN A 75 3.69 -17.44 12.51
CA GLN A 75 2.41 -18.12 12.69
C GLN A 75 1.46 -17.32 13.60
N ALA A 76 1.97 -16.72 14.67
CA ALA A 76 1.18 -15.83 15.51
C ALA A 76 0.64 -14.64 14.69
N ALA A 77 1.49 -13.99 13.89
CA ALA A 77 1.10 -12.90 13.00
C ALA A 77 0.00 -13.31 12.01
N ALA A 78 0.13 -14.49 11.38
CA ALA A 78 -0.88 -15.02 10.47
C ALA A 78 -2.22 -15.26 11.18
N GLY A 79 -2.20 -15.88 12.36
CA GLY A 79 -3.38 -16.18 13.16
C GLY A 79 -4.13 -14.94 13.60
N ILE A 80 -3.42 -13.97 14.20
CA ILE A 80 -4.06 -12.73 14.66
C ILE A 80 -4.55 -11.87 13.49
N THR A 81 -3.88 -11.94 12.34
CA THR A 81 -4.33 -11.27 11.12
C THR A 81 -5.68 -11.82 10.64
N ALA A 82 -5.84 -13.14 10.63
CA ALA A 82 -7.10 -13.78 10.25
C ALA A 82 -8.25 -13.38 11.19
N ILE A 83 -8.00 -13.41 12.51
CA ILE A 83 -8.97 -13.00 13.53
C ILE A 83 -9.34 -11.53 13.37
N ALA A 84 -8.35 -10.62 13.28
CA ALA A 84 -8.62 -9.19 13.16
C ALA A 84 -9.43 -8.85 11.90
N LYS A 85 -9.14 -9.51 10.77
CA LYS A 85 -9.95 -9.37 9.54
C LYS A 85 -11.39 -9.80 9.75
N GLN A 86 -11.62 -10.94 10.39
CA GLN A 86 -12.97 -11.44 10.67
C GLN A 86 -13.76 -10.45 11.53
N PHE A 87 -13.17 -9.93 12.62
CA PHE A 87 -13.80 -8.93 13.48
C PHE A 87 -14.16 -7.65 12.73
N ALA A 88 -13.27 -7.18 11.85
CA ALA A 88 -13.51 -5.99 11.05
C ALA A 88 -14.63 -6.20 10.02
N GLN A 89 -14.66 -7.35 9.34
CA GLN A 89 -15.71 -7.70 8.38
C GLN A 89 -17.09 -7.82 9.04
N GLN A 90 -17.13 -8.23 10.30
CA GLN A 90 -18.36 -8.33 11.09
C GLN A 90 -18.78 -6.99 11.72
N GLY A 91 -17.99 -5.93 11.54
CA GLY A 91 -18.24 -4.64 12.18
C GLY A 91 -18.22 -4.74 13.71
N GLN A 92 -17.31 -5.55 14.26
CA GLN A 92 -17.20 -5.82 15.70
C GLN A 92 -15.91 -5.24 16.30
N LEU A 93 -15.31 -4.23 15.66
CA LEU A 93 -14.01 -3.69 16.03
C LEU A 93 -14.03 -2.17 16.06
N ASP A 94 -13.74 -1.58 17.23
CA ASP A 94 -13.60 -0.12 17.37
C ASP A 94 -12.16 0.35 17.20
N GLY A 95 -11.18 -0.54 17.35
CA GLY A 95 -9.77 -0.22 17.19
C GLY A 95 -8.87 -1.40 17.54
N ILE A 96 -7.57 -1.23 17.29
CA ILE A 96 -6.54 -2.24 17.58
C ILE A 96 -5.34 -1.55 18.23
N LEU A 97 -4.92 -2.07 19.38
CA LEU A 97 -3.73 -1.62 20.10
C LEU A 97 -2.82 -2.82 20.34
N ALA A 98 -1.55 -2.70 19.97
CA ALA A 98 -0.54 -3.69 20.30
C ALA A 98 0.68 -3.03 20.93
N LEU A 99 1.42 -3.79 21.74
CA LEU A 99 2.68 -3.33 22.31
C LEU A 99 3.74 -4.43 22.31
N GLY A 100 4.99 -4.06 22.09
CA GLY A 100 6.09 -5.01 22.18
C GLY A 100 7.42 -4.54 21.60
N GLY A 101 8.42 -5.40 21.73
CA GLY A 101 9.68 -5.25 21.01
C GLY A 101 9.53 -5.67 19.54
N SER A 102 10.63 -6.08 18.90
CA SER A 102 10.63 -6.51 17.49
C SER A 102 9.53 -7.54 17.16
N ALA A 103 9.48 -8.66 17.89
CA ALA A 103 8.49 -9.72 17.66
C ALA A 103 7.04 -9.24 17.82
N GLY A 104 6.73 -8.54 18.92
CA GLY A 104 5.38 -8.02 19.16
C GLY A 104 4.97 -6.95 18.15
N THR A 105 5.93 -6.14 17.69
CA THR A 105 5.72 -5.15 16.61
C THR A 105 5.37 -5.84 15.30
N THR A 106 6.10 -6.89 14.93
CA THR A 106 5.82 -7.69 13.73
C THR A 106 4.41 -8.29 13.79
N ILE A 107 4.04 -8.93 14.91
CA ILE A 107 2.73 -9.57 15.08
C ILE A 107 1.60 -8.54 15.05
N GLY A 108 1.69 -7.50 15.89
CA GLY A 108 0.64 -6.48 16.01
C GLY A 108 0.43 -5.71 14.72
N THR A 109 1.51 -5.28 14.06
CA THR A 109 1.38 -4.52 12.82
C THR A 109 0.94 -5.37 11.62
N ALA A 110 1.23 -6.67 11.60
CA ALA A 110 0.65 -7.56 10.59
C ALA A 110 -0.89 -7.58 10.65
N ALA A 111 -1.46 -7.68 11.86
CA ALA A 111 -2.91 -7.57 12.06
C ALA A 111 -3.44 -6.19 11.67
N MET A 112 -2.77 -5.12 12.08
CA MET A 112 -3.18 -3.74 11.76
C MET A 112 -3.16 -3.48 10.25
N ARG A 113 -2.16 -3.98 9.51
CA ARG A 113 -2.05 -3.75 8.05
C ARG A 113 -3.18 -4.40 7.25
N ALA A 114 -3.81 -5.41 7.84
CA ALA A 114 -4.93 -6.14 7.26
C ALA A 114 -6.29 -5.48 7.48
N LEU A 115 -6.37 -4.43 8.29
CA LEU A 115 -7.60 -3.70 8.57
C LEU A 115 -7.80 -2.54 7.58
N PRO A 116 -9.07 -2.18 7.27
CA PRO A 116 -9.39 -1.01 6.47
C PRO A 116 -8.87 0.30 7.07
N TYR A 117 -8.70 1.32 6.22
CA TYR A 117 -8.40 2.69 6.66
C TYR A 117 -9.48 3.24 7.60
N GLY A 118 -9.09 4.14 8.50
CA GLY A 118 -9.99 4.84 9.42
C GLY A 118 -10.34 4.09 10.70
N ILE A 119 -10.14 2.76 10.76
CA ILE A 119 -10.14 2.04 12.05
C ILE A 119 -8.92 2.49 12.86
N PRO A 120 -9.05 2.95 14.12
CA PRO A 120 -7.93 3.31 14.98
C PRO A 120 -6.90 2.18 15.16
N LYS A 121 -5.62 2.45 14.84
CA LYS A 121 -4.50 1.49 14.92
C LYS A 121 -3.31 2.11 15.64
N ILE A 122 -2.95 1.60 16.83
CA ILE A 122 -1.78 2.08 17.59
C ILE A 122 -0.84 0.92 17.93
N MET A 123 0.42 1.06 17.53
CA MET A 123 1.51 0.14 17.89
C MET A 123 2.50 0.84 18.83
N VAL A 124 2.56 0.43 20.09
CA VAL A 124 3.60 0.89 21.02
C VAL A 124 4.84 0.02 20.88
N SER A 125 5.88 0.55 20.23
CA SER A 125 7.04 -0.23 19.80
C SER A 125 8.37 0.32 20.33
N THR A 126 9.29 -0.59 20.65
CA THR A 126 10.71 -0.23 20.88
C THR A 126 11.43 0.15 19.58
N LEU A 127 10.85 -0.16 18.42
CA LEU A 127 11.41 0.12 17.08
C LEU A 127 10.79 1.34 16.40
N ALA A 128 9.92 2.09 17.08
CA ALA A 128 9.23 3.23 16.46
C ALA A 128 10.18 4.38 16.06
N SER A 129 11.29 4.56 16.77
CA SER A 129 12.33 5.54 16.43
C SER A 129 13.39 4.93 15.50
N GLY A 130 12.96 4.49 14.32
CA GLY A 130 13.82 3.84 13.33
C GLY A 130 13.14 3.66 11.97
N GLN A 131 13.62 2.71 11.17
CA GLN A 131 12.97 2.35 9.91
C GLN A 131 11.67 1.59 10.18
N VAL A 132 10.53 2.25 9.98
CA VAL A 132 9.20 1.69 10.28
C VAL A 132 8.39 1.26 9.06
N SER A 133 8.88 1.54 7.84
CA SER A 133 8.16 1.21 6.60
C SER A 133 7.67 -0.24 6.52
N PRO A 134 8.45 -1.28 6.89
CA PRO A 134 7.97 -2.68 6.88
C PRO A 134 6.83 -2.96 7.86
N PHE A 135 6.67 -2.14 8.90
CA PHE A 135 5.64 -2.29 9.93
C PHE A 135 4.36 -1.53 9.55
N VAL A 136 4.47 -0.30 9.06
CA VAL A 136 3.29 0.50 8.69
C VAL A 136 2.74 0.10 7.32
N GLY A 137 3.62 -0.28 6.40
CA GLY A 137 3.27 -0.53 5.00
C GLY A 137 2.61 0.70 4.38
N VAL A 138 1.39 0.52 3.88
CA VAL A 138 0.57 1.59 3.28
C VAL A 138 -0.62 1.99 4.17
N ARG A 139 -0.70 1.48 5.40
CA ARG A 139 -1.85 1.75 6.29
C ARG A 139 -1.60 2.91 7.23
N ASP A 140 -2.68 3.46 7.76
CA ASP A 140 -2.78 4.53 8.76
C ASP A 140 -2.44 4.04 10.19
N ILE A 141 -1.30 3.37 10.36
CA ILE A 141 -0.82 2.86 11.66
C ILE A 141 -0.04 3.95 12.39
N VAL A 142 -0.44 4.24 13.63
CA VAL A 142 0.32 5.11 14.53
C VAL A 142 1.40 4.29 15.25
N MET A 143 2.66 4.58 14.95
CA MET A 143 3.81 4.02 15.67
C MET A 143 4.14 4.93 16.86
N MET A 144 3.93 4.44 18.08
CA MET A 144 4.27 5.15 19.31
C MET A 144 5.54 4.56 19.92
N HIS A 145 6.55 5.39 20.17
CA HIS A 145 7.79 4.91 20.78
C HIS A 145 7.60 4.59 22.25
N SER A 146 7.97 3.37 22.65
CA SER A 146 7.97 2.93 24.06
C SER A 146 8.98 3.67 24.95
N VAL A 147 9.95 4.38 24.36
CA VAL A 147 11.11 5.06 24.97
C VAL A 147 12.11 4.11 25.63
N VAL A 148 11.63 3.22 26.50
CA VAL A 148 12.41 2.15 27.12
C VAL A 148 11.93 0.79 26.63
N ASP A 149 12.71 -0.26 26.92
CA ASP A 149 12.24 -1.62 26.67
C ASP A 149 10.95 -1.90 27.45
N ILE A 150 10.09 -2.73 26.86
CA ILE A 150 8.83 -3.16 27.46
C ILE A 150 9.12 -4.44 28.24
N SER A 151 9.62 -4.21 29.45
CA SER A 151 10.03 -5.23 30.41
C SER A 151 9.64 -4.79 31.82
N GLY A 152 8.36 -4.97 32.13
CA GLY A 152 7.72 -4.57 33.38
C GLY A 152 7.22 -3.13 33.41
N LEU A 153 6.40 -2.86 34.42
CA LEU A 153 5.83 -1.54 34.69
C LEU A 153 6.75 -0.73 35.60
N ASN A 154 7.27 0.36 35.07
CA ASN A 154 8.02 1.38 35.80
C ASN A 154 7.35 2.75 35.62
N ARG A 155 7.87 3.79 36.29
CA ARG A 155 7.29 5.14 36.22
C ARG A 155 7.17 5.64 34.78
N LEU A 156 8.17 5.37 33.94
CA LEU A 156 8.18 5.83 32.56
C LEU A 156 7.27 5.00 31.66
N SER A 157 7.30 3.66 31.76
CA SER A 157 6.43 2.81 30.95
C SER A 157 4.95 3.03 31.28
N LYS A 158 4.59 3.27 32.55
CA LYS A 158 3.21 3.65 32.92
C LYS A 158 2.73 4.94 32.26
N LEU A 159 3.60 5.96 32.13
CA LEU A 159 3.26 7.20 31.44
C LEU A 159 3.04 6.96 29.94
N VAL A 160 3.98 6.28 29.29
CA VAL A 160 3.91 6.01 27.85
C VAL A 160 2.71 5.13 27.50
N LEU A 161 2.51 4.04 28.23
CA LEU A 161 1.37 3.13 28.02
C LEU A 161 0.04 3.78 28.39
N GLY A 162 0.00 4.63 29.43
CA GLY A 162 -1.18 5.40 29.79
C GLY A 162 -1.57 6.38 28.69
N ASN A 163 -0.59 7.07 28.10
CA ASN A 163 -0.82 7.95 26.95
C ASN A 163 -1.32 7.18 25.73
N ALA A 164 -0.77 5.99 25.44
CA ALA A 164 -1.25 5.13 24.35
C ALA A 164 -2.72 4.74 24.53
N ALA A 165 -3.11 4.37 25.76
CA ALA A 165 -4.49 4.05 26.10
C ALA A 165 -5.42 5.25 25.90
N GLN A 166 -5.02 6.44 26.36
CA GLN A 166 -5.82 7.66 26.19
C GLN A 166 -5.92 8.11 24.72
N ALA A 167 -4.84 7.98 23.95
CA ALA A 167 -4.85 8.24 22.52
C ALA A 167 -5.85 7.34 21.79
N MET A 168 -5.82 6.02 22.07
CA MET A 168 -6.79 5.08 21.53
C MET A 168 -8.22 5.44 21.94
N ALA A 169 -8.46 5.74 23.22
CA ALA A 169 -9.78 6.14 23.69
C ALA A 169 -10.30 7.40 22.97
N GLY A 170 -9.43 8.39 22.73
CA GLY A 170 -9.75 9.58 21.95
C GLY A 170 -10.13 9.25 20.50
N MET A 171 -9.32 8.44 19.83
CA MET A 171 -9.58 8.00 18.45
C MET A 171 -10.91 7.25 18.34
N VAL A 172 -11.17 6.30 19.24
CA VAL A 172 -12.42 5.51 19.25
C VAL A 172 -13.65 6.39 19.47
N ARG A 173 -13.62 7.27 20.47
CA ARG A 173 -14.74 8.17 20.78
C ARG A 173 -15.06 9.13 19.63
N ALA A 174 -14.02 9.62 18.94
CA ALA A 174 -14.18 10.52 17.81
C ALA A 174 -14.49 9.81 16.49
N ALA A 175 -14.27 8.49 16.38
CA ALA A 175 -14.31 7.76 15.11
C ALA A 175 -15.62 7.95 14.33
N SER A 176 -16.77 7.87 15.00
CA SER A 176 -18.08 8.06 14.35
C SER A 176 -18.24 9.47 13.79
N GLU A 177 -17.84 10.50 14.53
CA GLU A 177 -17.93 11.89 14.07
C GLU A 177 -16.94 12.17 12.93
N THR A 178 -15.70 11.69 13.06
CA THR A 178 -14.69 11.80 12.00
C THR A 178 -15.18 11.16 10.71
N ARG A 179 -15.75 9.96 10.79
CA ARG A 179 -16.33 9.26 9.63
C ARG A 179 -17.47 10.06 9.01
N ARG A 180 -18.43 10.52 9.82
CA ARG A 180 -19.55 11.35 9.32
C ARG A 180 -19.06 12.60 8.60
N ARG A 181 -18.01 13.27 9.11
CA ARG A 181 -17.44 14.45 8.45
C ARG A 181 -16.74 14.12 7.14
N ALA A 182 -16.00 13.02 7.10
CA ALA A 182 -15.36 12.55 5.88
C ALA A 182 -16.40 12.17 4.80
N GLU A 183 -17.57 11.69 5.21
CA GLU A 183 -18.67 11.27 4.32
C GLU A 183 -19.68 12.39 4.00
N ALA A 184 -19.46 13.63 4.47
CA ALA A 184 -20.46 14.70 4.37
C ALA A 184 -20.65 15.27 2.95
N ASP A 185 -19.66 15.11 2.06
CA ASP A 185 -19.74 15.46 0.62
C ASP A 185 -19.05 14.35 -0.21
N PRO A 186 -19.69 13.17 -0.37
CA PRO A 186 -19.03 12.00 -0.92
C PRO A 186 -18.96 12.11 -2.45
N LYS A 187 -17.98 12.86 -2.94
CA LYS A 187 -17.61 12.82 -4.35
C LYS A 187 -16.98 11.45 -4.65
N PRO A 188 -17.30 10.82 -5.79
CA PRO A 188 -16.66 9.56 -6.16
C PRO A 188 -15.15 9.77 -6.30
N LEU A 189 -14.37 8.90 -5.66
CA LEU A 189 -12.91 9.00 -5.62
C LEU A 189 -12.31 8.36 -6.87
N ILE A 190 -11.47 9.11 -7.56
CA ILE A 190 -10.65 8.65 -8.67
C ILE A 190 -9.18 8.67 -8.24
N THR A 191 -8.42 7.65 -8.60
CA THR A 191 -6.97 7.67 -8.39
C THR A 191 -6.25 8.03 -9.67
N ALA A 192 -5.14 8.75 -9.56
CA ALA A 192 -4.27 9.02 -10.69
C ALA A 192 -2.80 8.82 -10.31
N THR A 193 -2.01 8.20 -11.19
CA THR A 193 -0.57 7.99 -10.96
C THR A 193 0.27 9.03 -11.67
N MET A 194 1.28 9.54 -10.98
CA MET A 194 2.10 10.67 -11.43
C MET A 194 3.58 10.42 -11.19
N PHE A 195 4.41 11.01 -12.04
CA PHE A 195 5.83 11.23 -11.80
C PHE A 195 6.19 12.64 -12.26
N GLY A 196 7.33 13.17 -11.82
CA GLY A 196 7.76 14.54 -12.20
C GLY A 196 7.70 14.78 -13.72
N VAL A 197 8.08 13.75 -14.50
CA VAL A 197 8.11 13.76 -15.97
C VAL A 197 6.75 13.54 -16.66
N THR A 198 5.68 13.25 -15.92
CA THR A 198 4.30 13.09 -16.43
C THR A 198 3.31 14.06 -15.76
N THR A 199 3.79 14.92 -14.86
CA THR A 199 2.98 15.92 -14.13
C THR A 199 2.04 16.72 -15.02
N PRO A 200 2.45 17.25 -16.20
CA PRO A 200 1.55 18.01 -17.06
C PRO A 200 0.29 17.24 -17.47
N CYS A 201 0.43 15.95 -17.81
CA CYS A 201 -0.70 15.10 -18.16
C CYS A 201 -1.64 14.87 -16.97
N VAL A 202 -1.08 14.56 -15.80
CA VAL A 202 -1.86 14.20 -14.62
C VAL A 202 -2.60 15.40 -14.04
N GLU A 203 -1.96 16.58 -13.97
CA GLU A 203 -2.61 17.80 -13.47
C GLU A 203 -3.76 18.24 -14.39
N ALA A 204 -3.58 18.15 -15.71
CA ALA A 204 -4.65 18.42 -16.67
C ALA A 204 -5.81 17.43 -16.52
N GLY A 205 -5.52 16.13 -16.41
CA GLY A 205 -6.55 15.11 -16.17
C GLY A 205 -7.28 15.30 -14.84
N ARG A 206 -6.54 15.65 -13.77
CA ARG A 206 -7.12 15.98 -12.46
C ARG A 206 -8.15 17.10 -12.57
N ALA A 207 -7.76 18.23 -13.17
CA ALA A 207 -8.63 19.39 -13.30
C ALA A 207 -9.91 19.06 -14.09
N ILE A 208 -9.80 18.24 -15.15
CA ILE A 208 -10.95 17.77 -15.92
C ILE A 208 -11.88 16.92 -15.06
N LEU A 209 -11.36 15.93 -14.32
CA LEU A 209 -12.15 15.06 -13.44
C LEU A 209 -12.84 15.87 -12.32
N GLU A 210 -12.11 16.78 -11.67
CA GLU A 210 -12.66 17.64 -10.61
C GLU A 210 -13.78 18.54 -11.13
N SER A 211 -13.65 19.08 -12.34
CA SER A 211 -14.72 19.87 -12.98
C SER A 211 -15.99 19.06 -13.28
N HIS A 212 -15.89 17.72 -13.28
CA HIS A 212 -17.00 16.80 -13.45
C HIS A 212 -17.54 16.24 -12.13
N GLY A 213 -17.10 16.77 -10.98
CA GLY A 213 -17.63 16.40 -9.66
C GLY A 213 -16.95 15.21 -9.00
N TYR A 214 -15.80 14.77 -9.50
CA TYR A 214 -14.97 13.74 -8.86
C TYR A 214 -13.97 14.37 -7.88
N GLU A 215 -13.52 13.57 -6.90
CA GLU A 215 -12.35 13.90 -6.08
C GLU A 215 -11.19 13.02 -6.52
N VAL A 216 -10.01 13.61 -6.76
CA VAL A 216 -8.88 12.89 -7.35
C VAL A 216 -7.75 12.77 -6.35
N LEU A 217 -7.35 11.53 -6.07
CA LEU A 217 -6.19 11.20 -5.27
C LEU A 217 -4.99 10.93 -6.19
N THR A 218 -4.03 11.85 -6.21
CA THR A 218 -2.80 11.69 -7.00
C THR A 218 -1.73 10.94 -6.20
N PHE A 219 -1.20 9.86 -6.76
CA PHE A 219 -0.14 9.05 -6.18
C PHE A 219 1.15 9.23 -6.96
N HIS A 220 2.21 9.63 -6.25
CA HIS A 220 3.55 9.64 -6.82
C HIS A 220 4.02 8.19 -7.00
N ALA A 221 4.38 7.81 -8.23
CA ALA A 221 4.73 6.46 -8.64
C ALA A 221 6.13 6.05 -8.15
N THR A 222 6.31 6.01 -6.82
CA THR A 222 7.58 5.72 -6.13
C THR A 222 7.56 4.35 -5.44
N GLY A 223 6.75 3.43 -5.94
CA GLY A 223 6.50 2.11 -5.39
C GLY A 223 5.50 2.12 -4.25
N VAL A 224 5.71 2.99 -3.24
CA VAL A 224 4.74 3.20 -2.16
C VAL A 224 3.44 3.77 -2.70
N GLY A 225 3.49 4.74 -3.62
CA GLY A 225 2.28 5.36 -4.18
C GLY A 225 1.39 4.35 -4.90
N GLY A 226 1.96 3.54 -5.81
CA GLY A 226 1.23 2.45 -6.44
C GLY A 226 0.64 1.47 -5.44
N ARG A 227 1.43 0.98 -4.48
CA ARG A 227 0.92 0.05 -3.45
C ARG A 227 -0.22 0.66 -2.62
N THR A 228 -0.15 1.94 -2.28
CA THR A 228 -1.21 2.63 -1.55
C THR A 228 -2.46 2.75 -2.40
N MET A 229 -2.33 3.11 -3.68
CA MET A 229 -3.43 3.16 -4.64
C MET A 229 -4.12 1.79 -4.76
N GLU A 230 -3.38 0.71 -5.02
CA GLU A 230 -3.90 -0.66 -5.12
C GLU A 230 -4.64 -1.06 -3.83
N ALA A 231 -4.11 -0.70 -2.66
CA ALA A 231 -4.75 -0.99 -1.38
C ALA A 231 -6.08 -0.23 -1.19
N LEU A 232 -6.17 1.02 -1.62
CA LEU A 232 -7.41 1.80 -1.57
C LEU A 232 -8.47 1.24 -2.52
N ILE A 233 -8.06 0.79 -3.72
CA ILE A 233 -8.94 0.10 -4.67
C ILE A 233 -9.44 -1.21 -4.07
N HIS A 234 -8.54 -2.02 -3.49
CA HIS A 234 -8.91 -3.28 -2.84
C HIS A 234 -9.91 -3.07 -1.69
N ASP A 235 -9.77 -1.98 -0.93
CA ASP A 235 -10.70 -1.63 0.14
C ASP A 235 -12.05 -1.09 -0.36
N GLY A 236 -12.22 -0.90 -1.67
CA GLY A 236 -13.48 -0.47 -2.29
C GLY A 236 -13.75 1.03 -2.16
N LEU A 237 -12.71 1.83 -1.88
CA LEU A 237 -12.85 3.28 -1.72
C LEU A 237 -12.79 4.03 -3.05
N ILE A 238 -12.33 3.39 -4.12
CA ILE A 238 -12.06 4.02 -5.42
C ILE A 238 -13.09 3.59 -6.45
N THR A 239 -13.63 4.57 -7.18
CA THR A 239 -14.65 4.38 -8.23
C THR A 239 -14.04 4.22 -9.62
N GLY A 240 -12.83 4.74 -9.85
CA GLY A 240 -12.13 4.58 -11.12
C GLY A 240 -10.65 4.98 -11.05
N VAL A 241 -9.89 4.57 -12.05
CA VAL A 241 -8.42 4.72 -12.06
C VAL A 241 -7.95 5.36 -13.36
N LEU A 242 -7.23 6.48 -13.24
CA LEU A 242 -6.49 7.13 -14.32
C LEU A 242 -4.99 6.83 -14.16
N ASP A 243 -4.56 5.66 -14.60
CA ASP A 243 -3.20 5.18 -14.41
C ASP A 243 -2.25 5.69 -15.50
N VAL A 244 -1.92 6.98 -15.45
CA VAL A 244 -1.06 7.63 -16.44
C VAL A 244 0.38 7.11 -16.37
N THR A 245 0.88 6.89 -15.15
CA THR A 245 2.30 6.64 -14.87
C THR A 245 2.51 5.25 -14.27
N THR A 246 3.01 4.32 -15.09
CA THR A 246 3.20 2.91 -14.73
C THR A 246 4.67 2.52 -14.52
N THR A 247 5.56 3.52 -14.39
CA THR A 247 7.03 3.38 -14.16
C THR A 247 7.45 2.38 -13.09
N GLU A 248 6.62 2.16 -12.07
CA GLU A 248 6.89 1.19 -10.98
C GLU A 248 7.05 -0.26 -11.49
N LEU A 249 6.51 -0.57 -12.68
CA LEU A 249 6.71 -1.86 -13.35
C LEU A 249 8.13 -2.01 -13.90
N ALA A 250 8.73 -0.94 -14.42
CA ALA A 250 10.12 -0.94 -14.89
C ALA A 250 11.08 -1.20 -13.71
N ASP A 251 10.81 -0.56 -12.57
CA ASP A 251 11.53 -0.82 -11.33
C ASP A 251 11.38 -2.26 -10.84
N GLU A 252 10.17 -2.84 -10.86
CA GLU A 252 9.97 -4.25 -10.48
C GLU A 252 10.71 -5.22 -11.42
N LEU A 253 10.60 -5.01 -12.74
CA LEU A 253 11.19 -5.89 -13.75
C LEU A 253 12.72 -5.91 -13.66
N VAL A 254 13.33 -4.74 -13.54
CA VAL A 254 14.79 -4.58 -13.69
C VAL A 254 15.50 -4.61 -12.33
N GLY A 255 14.80 -4.33 -11.24
CA GLY A 255 15.33 -4.27 -9.88
C GLY A 255 15.72 -2.84 -9.45
N GLY A 256 14.90 -1.86 -9.81
CA GLY A 256 14.96 -0.49 -9.32
C GLY A 256 14.46 -0.36 -7.87
N VAL A 257 14.62 0.82 -7.29
CA VAL A 257 14.34 1.08 -5.86
C VAL A 257 12.90 1.53 -5.58
N LEU A 258 12.15 1.90 -6.62
CA LEU A 258 10.78 2.43 -6.55
C LEU A 258 9.75 1.41 -7.06
N THR A 259 9.99 0.13 -6.83
CA THR A 259 9.04 -0.93 -7.20
C THR A 259 7.75 -0.87 -6.38
N ALA A 260 6.60 -1.07 -7.02
CA ALA A 260 5.30 -1.33 -6.37
C ALA A 260 5.00 -2.83 -6.16
N GLY A 261 5.89 -3.71 -6.61
CA GLY A 261 5.75 -5.17 -6.55
C GLY A 261 4.84 -5.73 -7.64
N ARG A 262 4.92 -7.05 -7.84
CA ARG A 262 4.15 -7.82 -8.84
C ARG A 262 2.63 -7.57 -8.89
N ASP A 263 2.01 -7.10 -7.80
CA ASP A 263 0.56 -6.89 -7.70
C ASP A 263 0.13 -5.53 -8.30
N ARG A 264 1.08 -4.72 -8.80
CA ARG A 264 0.78 -3.47 -9.51
C ARG A 264 -0.10 -3.72 -10.76
N LEU A 265 -1.06 -2.83 -11.02
CA LEU A 265 -2.12 -2.88 -12.05
C LEU A 265 -3.12 -4.04 -11.90
N THR A 266 -3.32 -4.59 -10.70
CA THR A 266 -4.21 -5.75 -10.51
C THR A 266 -5.48 -5.45 -9.73
N ALA A 267 -5.49 -4.50 -8.79
CA ALA A 267 -6.63 -4.31 -7.90
C ALA A 267 -7.88 -3.83 -8.66
N ALA A 268 -7.73 -2.89 -9.61
CA ALA A 268 -8.85 -2.40 -10.41
C ALA A 268 -9.44 -3.50 -11.30
N ALA A 269 -8.58 -4.30 -11.94
CA ALA A 269 -8.96 -5.47 -12.72
C ALA A 269 -9.78 -6.49 -11.90
N MET A 270 -9.31 -6.79 -10.69
CA MET A 270 -9.97 -7.71 -9.75
C MET A 270 -11.28 -7.16 -9.17
N LYS A 271 -11.37 -5.84 -8.96
CA LYS A 271 -12.58 -5.18 -8.45
C LYS A 271 -13.61 -4.86 -9.52
N GLY A 272 -13.22 -4.92 -10.79
CA GLY A 272 -14.09 -4.61 -11.91
C GLY A 272 -14.45 -3.13 -12.00
N ILE A 273 -13.64 -2.23 -11.44
CA ILE A 273 -13.86 -0.79 -11.55
C ILE A 273 -13.26 -0.24 -12.86
N PRO A 274 -13.84 0.82 -13.46
CA PRO A 274 -13.27 1.50 -14.61
C PRO A 274 -11.80 1.86 -14.46
N GLN A 275 -10.98 1.48 -15.45
CA GLN A 275 -9.57 1.83 -15.48
C GLN A 275 -9.12 2.27 -16.88
N VAL A 276 -8.33 3.34 -16.91
CA VAL A 276 -7.60 3.79 -18.10
C VAL A 276 -6.12 3.78 -17.78
N ILE A 277 -5.36 3.02 -18.56
CA ILE A 277 -3.94 2.76 -18.34
C ILE A 277 -3.14 3.44 -19.47
N SER A 278 -2.05 4.11 -19.11
CA SER A 278 -1.01 4.56 -20.03
C SER A 278 0.34 4.02 -19.60
N VAL A 279 1.37 4.42 -20.33
CA VAL A 279 2.73 3.90 -20.27
C VAL A 279 3.73 4.93 -19.76
N GLY A 280 3.23 5.93 -19.03
CA GLY A 280 4.01 7.07 -18.60
C GLY A 280 5.21 6.67 -17.75
N ALA A 281 6.36 7.23 -18.11
CA ALA A 281 7.65 7.01 -17.47
C ALA A 281 8.13 5.53 -17.45
N LEU A 282 7.59 4.64 -18.30
CA LEU A 282 8.17 3.29 -18.48
C LEU A 282 9.55 3.31 -19.15
N ASP A 283 9.99 4.47 -19.59
CA ASP A 283 11.33 4.67 -20.10
C ASP A 283 12.43 4.73 -19.02
N MET A 284 12.10 4.63 -17.74
CA MET A 284 13.09 4.79 -16.69
C MET A 284 12.94 3.78 -15.57
N VAL A 285 14.09 3.30 -15.10
CA VAL A 285 14.26 2.54 -13.86
C VAL A 285 14.96 3.45 -12.85
N ASN A 286 14.44 3.49 -11.62
CA ASN A 286 14.91 4.41 -10.60
C ASN A 286 15.96 3.75 -9.69
N PHE A 287 17.04 4.47 -9.44
CA PHE A 287 18.05 4.11 -8.45
C PHE A 287 18.35 5.29 -7.52
N GLY A 288 19.07 4.99 -6.44
CA GLY A 288 19.64 6.01 -5.57
C GLY A 288 20.80 6.78 -6.22
N PRO A 289 21.74 7.31 -5.40
CA PRO A 289 22.94 7.95 -5.91
C PRO A 289 23.68 7.07 -6.92
N ARG A 290 24.36 7.66 -7.91
CA ARG A 290 25.04 6.92 -9.00
C ARG A 290 25.98 5.81 -8.51
N ALA A 291 26.61 6.01 -7.35
CA ALA A 291 27.52 5.05 -6.72
C ALA A 291 26.81 3.80 -6.15
N THR A 292 25.50 3.87 -5.94
CA THR A 292 24.67 2.76 -5.44
C THR A 292 24.07 1.91 -6.54
N VAL A 293 24.17 2.35 -7.81
CA VAL A 293 23.67 1.61 -8.96
C VAL A 293 24.45 0.28 -9.10
N PRO A 294 23.77 -0.88 -9.20
CA PRO A 294 24.44 -2.17 -9.33
C PRO A 294 25.42 -2.22 -10.52
N GLU A 295 26.60 -2.83 -10.31
CA GLU A 295 27.68 -2.88 -11.32
C GLU A 295 27.25 -3.51 -12.66
N LYS A 296 26.30 -4.45 -12.62
CA LYS A 296 25.72 -5.06 -13.83
C LYS A 296 25.08 -4.06 -14.79
N PHE A 297 24.77 -2.84 -14.33
CA PHE A 297 24.18 -1.78 -15.14
C PHE A 297 25.18 -0.70 -15.56
N ARG A 298 26.48 -0.86 -15.27
CA ARG A 298 27.52 0.16 -15.49
C ARG A 298 27.51 0.81 -16.89
N ASP A 299 27.18 0.04 -17.94
CA ASP A 299 27.21 0.45 -19.35
C ASP A 299 25.84 0.93 -19.87
N ARG A 300 24.85 1.11 -18.97
CA ARG A 300 23.51 1.60 -19.31
C ARG A 300 23.49 3.13 -19.46
N ARG A 301 22.47 3.63 -20.17
CA ARG A 301 22.22 5.06 -20.35
C ARG A 301 21.60 5.64 -19.08
N PHE A 302 22.34 6.48 -18.38
CA PHE A 302 21.91 7.11 -17.13
C PHE A 302 21.59 8.59 -17.31
N TYR A 303 20.65 9.07 -16.51
CA TYR A 303 20.38 10.48 -16.28
C TYR A 303 20.40 10.74 -14.78
N GLN A 304 21.36 11.54 -14.31
CA GLN A 304 21.43 11.92 -12.91
C GLN A 304 20.44 13.06 -12.66
N HIS A 305 19.29 12.73 -12.07
CA HIS A 305 18.24 13.71 -11.80
C HIS A 305 18.65 14.67 -10.67
N ASN A 306 19.27 14.13 -9.61
CA ASN A 306 19.92 14.89 -8.54
C ASN A 306 20.99 14.03 -7.85
N GLU A 307 21.60 14.53 -6.78
CA GLU A 307 22.64 13.81 -6.04
C GLU A 307 22.17 12.47 -5.46
N ASN A 308 20.87 12.35 -5.17
CA ASN A 308 20.26 11.19 -4.52
C ASN A 308 19.55 10.24 -5.48
N ILE A 309 19.26 10.65 -6.72
CA ILE A 309 18.42 9.90 -7.66
C ILE A 309 19.09 9.83 -9.03
N THR A 310 19.26 8.60 -9.52
CA THR A 310 19.75 8.29 -10.86
C THR A 310 18.67 7.52 -11.61
N LEU A 311 18.31 8.00 -12.80
CA LEU A 311 17.41 7.32 -13.71
C LEU A 311 18.24 6.50 -14.70
N MET A 312 17.77 5.30 -15.05
CA MET A 312 18.38 4.44 -16.07
C MET A 312 17.37 4.17 -17.19
N ARG A 313 17.72 4.46 -18.44
CA ARG A 313 16.82 4.27 -19.59
C ARG A 313 16.56 2.79 -19.83
N THR A 314 15.29 2.39 -19.93
CA THR A 314 14.89 1.02 -20.29
C THR A 314 15.26 0.69 -21.75
N THR A 315 15.56 -0.58 -22.03
CA THR A 315 15.92 -1.07 -23.37
C THR A 315 14.69 -1.54 -24.16
N PRO A 316 14.79 -1.75 -25.48
CA PRO A 316 13.73 -2.37 -26.26
C PRO A 316 13.24 -3.73 -25.70
N GLU A 317 14.15 -4.58 -25.21
CA GLU A 317 13.81 -5.89 -24.65
C GLU A 317 13.09 -5.80 -23.30
N GLU A 318 13.44 -4.81 -22.48
CA GLU A 318 12.72 -4.52 -21.23
C GLU A 318 11.34 -3.95 -21.54
N ASN A 319 11.24 -3.06 -22.54
CA ASN A 319 9.98 -2.48 -23.00
C ASN A 319 9.02 -3.51 -23.62
N ASP A 320 9.54 -4.50 -24.35
CA ASP A 320 8.74 -5.62 -24.85
C ASP A 320 8.12 -6.43 -23.70
N GLN A 321 8.89 -6.71 -22.64
CA GLN A 321 8.39 -7.39 -21.44
C GLN A 321 7.35 -6.55 -20.69
N LEU A 322 7.60 -5.25 -20.52
CA LEU A 322 6.66 -4.33 -19.86
C LEU A 322 5.34 -4.23 -20.63
N GLY A 323 5.41 -4.14 -21.97
CA GLY A 323 4.21 -4.09 -22.81
C GLY A 323 3.35 -5.35 -22.70
N LYS A 324 4.00 -6.51 -22.66
CA LYS A 324 3.34 -7.79 -22.42
C LYS A 324 2.68 -7.82 -21.04
N GLU A 325 3.40 -7.44 -20.00
CA GLU A 325 2.88 -7.46 -18.62
C GLU A 325 1.66 -6.54 -18.46
N ILE A 326 1.69 -5.33 -19.03
CA ILE A 326 0.55 -4.41 -19.00
C ILE A 326 -0.65 -4.99 -19.75
N ALA A 327 -0.44 -5.55 -20.95
CA ALA A 327 -1.51 -6.16 -21.72
C ALA A 327 -2.14 -7.35 -20.98
N GLU A 328 -1.34 -8.26 -20.43
CA GLU A 328 -1.83 -9.42 -19.66
C GLU A 328 -2.65 -8.99 -18.44
N LYS A 329 -2.17 -8.00 -17.67
CA LYS A 329 -2.89 -7.47 -16.51
C LYS A 329 -4.19 -6.76 -16.89
N ALA A 330 -4.17 -5.97 -17.97
CA ALA A 330 -5.37 -5.32 -18.49
C ALA A 330 -6.40 -6.35 -18.99
N CYS A 331 -5.98 -7.42 -19.65
CA CYS A 331 -6.86 -8.48 -20.15
C CYS A 331 -7.47 -9.35 -19.05
N ALA A 332 -6.85 -9.38 -17.86
CA ALA A 332 -7.40 -10.04 -16.69
C ALA A 332 -8.52 -9.24 -16.00
N ALA A 333 -8.82 -8.02 -16.48
CA ALA A 333 -9.83 -7.16 -15.89
C ALA A 333 -11.25 -7.67 -16.14
N SER A 334 -12.07 -7.62 -15.09
CA SER A 334 -13.51 -7.91 -15.16
C SER A 334 -14.38 -6.68 -15.47
N GLY A 335 -13.79 -5.48 -15.42
CA GLY A 335 -14.46 -4.20 -15.64
C GLY A 335 -13.94 -3.45 -16.87
N PRO A 336 -14.58 -2.31 -17.23
CA PRO A 336 -14.18 -1.50 -18.38
C PRO A 336 -12.71 -1.10 -18.29
N THR A 337 -11.93 -1.46 -19.31
CA THR A 337 -10.50 -1.21 -19.36
C THR A 337 -10.13 -0.59 -20.71
N THR A 338 -9.29 0.44 -20.68
CA THR A 338 -8.73 1.05 -21.89
C THR A 338 -7.24 1.30 -21.70
N ILE A 339 -6.44 0.92 -22.69
CA ILE A 339 -5.03 1.31 -22.78
C ILE A 339 -4.92 2.46 -23.78
N VAL A 340 -4.24 3.55 -23.39
CA VAL A 340 -4.02 4.73 -24.23
C VAL A 340 -2.52 4.94 -24.45
N LEU A 341 -2.05 4.87 -25.69
CA LEU A 341 -0.64 4.97 -26.07
C LEU A 341 -0.29 6.36 -26.62
N PRO A 342 0.71 7.07 -26.03
CA PRO A 342 1.27 8.31 -26.59
C PRO A 342 2.40 8.00 -27.57
N LEU A 343 2.11 7.98 -28.87
CA LEU A 343 3.06 7.52 -29.89
C LEU A 343 4.30 8.40 -30.07
N ARG A 344 4.34 9.61 -29.49
CA ARG A 344 5.48 10.54 -29.61
C ARG A 344 6.37 10.64 -28.37
N GLY A 345 6.15 9.79 -27.36
CA GLY A 345 7.01 9.68 -26.20
C GLY A 345 6.24 9.55 -24.88
N VAL A 346 6.86 8.87 -23.92
CA VAL A 346 6.22 8.43 -22.66
C VAL A 346 6.64 9.26 -21.44
N SER A 347 7.54 10.23 -21.58
CA SER A 347 7.98 11.08 -20.48
C SER A 347 8.57 12.42 -20.96
N ALA A 348 8.64 13.43 -20.09
CA ALA A 348 9.26 14.72 -20.41
C ALA A 348 10.74 14.64 -20.86
N ILE A 349 11.44 13.53 -20.59
CA ILE A 349 12.82 13.29 -21.03
C ILE A 349 12.92 12.27 -22.19
N ASP A 350 11.78 11.82 -22.68
CA ASP A 350 11.60 10.92 -23.83
C ASP A 350 10.91 11.67 -24.98
N ALA A 351 11.64 12.61 -25.56
CA ALA A 351 11.21 13.39 -26.71
C ALA A 351 12.42 13.80 -27.53
N GLU A 352 12.26 14.14 -28.80
CA GLU A 352 13.38 14.47 -29.69
C GLU A 352 14.38 15.46 -29.04
N GLY A 353 15.67 15.09 -29.05
CA GLY A 353 16.75 15.86 -28.42
C GLY A 353 16.84 15.75 -26.88
N LYS A 354 15.99 14.96 -26.23
CA LYS A 354 16.03 14.74 -24.78
C LYS A 354 16.90 13.55 -24.36
N PRO A 355 17.35 13.52 -23.09
CA PRO A 355 18.34 12.56 -22.64
C PRO A 355 17.94 11.10 -22.74
N PHE A 356 16.65 10.75 -22.79
CA PHE A 356 16.16 9.36 -22.85
C PHE A 356 15.49 8.99 -24.18
N TRP A 357 15.27 9.95 -25.09
CA TRP A 357 14.66 9.69 -26.39
C TRP A 357 15.26 8.49 -27.10
N TRP A 358 14.40 7.50 -27.38
CA TRP A 358 14.77 6.26 -28.04
C TRP A 358 13.53 5.60 -28.70
N PRO A 359 13.14 6.05 -29.91
CA PRO A 359 11.92 5.61 -30.58
C PRO A 359 11.79 4.10 -30.76
N GLU A 360 12.89 3.38 -30.95
CA GLU A 360 12.89 1.92 -31.08
C GLU A 360 12.46 1.22 -29.78
N ALA A 361 12.80 1.78 -28.61
CA ALA A 361 12.37 1.24 -27.32
C ALA A 361 10.86 1.48 -27.10
N ASP A 362 10.36 2.67 -27.45
CA ASP A 362 8.93 3.00 -27.35
C ASP A 362 8.11 2.15 -28.32
N GLN A 363 8.61 1.94 -29.55
CA GLN A 363 7.95 1.09 -30.52
C GLN A 363 7.92 -0.38 -30.07
N ALA A 364 8.96 -0.89 -29.41
CA ALA A 364 8.95 -2.23 -28.83
C ALA A 364 7.85 -2.37 -27.76
N LEU A 365 7.70 -1.38 -26.89
CA LEU A 365 6.63 -1.31 -25.90
C LEU A 365 5.25 -1.35 -26.55
N PHE A 366 5.00 -0.44 -27.50
CA PHE A 366 3.70 -0.31 -28.16
C PHE A 366 3.36 -1.58 -28.96
N GLN A 367 4.33 -2.13 -29.68
CA GLN A 367 4.12 -3.34 -30.47
C GLN A 367 3.82 -4.55 -29.57
N SER A 368 4.50 -4.67 -28.44
CA SER A 368 4.21 -5.73 -27.48
C SER A 368 2.78 -5.64 -26.95
N ILE A 369 2.32 -4.43 -26.57
CA ILE A 369 0.92 -4.23 -26.17
C ILE A 369 -0.05 -4.67 -27.27
N ARG A 370 0.18 -4.27 -28.53
CA ARG A 370 -0.65 -4.69 -29.68
C ARG A 370 -0.69 -6.21 -29.86
N ASN A 371 0.41 -6.90 -29.59
CA ASN A 371 0.52 -8.34 -29.78
C ASN A 371 -0.24 -9.13 -28.70
N TRP A 372 -0.31 -8.61 -27.47
CA TRP A 372 -0.81 -9.35 -26.30
C TRP A 372 -2.18 -8.89 -25.80
N ILE A 373 -2.71 -7.78 -26.30
CA ILE A 373 -4.04 -7.30 -25.92
C ILE A 373 -5.16 -8.18 -26.49
N SER A 374 -6.21 -8.43 -25.70
CA SER A 374 -7.42 -9.12 -26.15
C SER A 374 -8.47 -8.15 -26.71
N SER A 375 -9.50 -8.67 -27.38
CA SER A 375 -10.60 -7.85 -27.91
C SER A 375 -11.47 -7.20 -26.82
N ASP A 376 -11.35 -7.63 -25.57
CA ASP A 376 -12.16 -7.13 -24.45
C ASP A 376 -11.60 -5.82 -23.86
N VAL A 377 -10.34 -5.51 -24.17
CA VAL A 377 -9.68 -4.27 -23.76
C VAL A 377 -9.64 -3.31 -24.93
N LYS A 378 -10.11 -2.08 -24.73
CA LYS A 378 -10.03 -1.04 -25.76
C LYS A 378 -8.59 -0.53 -25.84
N LEU A 379 -8.00 -0.53 -27.03
CA LEU A 379 -6.73 0.15 -27.31
C LEU A 379 -7.00 1.48 -28.04
N VAL A 380 -6.40 2.56 -27.55
CA VAL A 380 -6.43 3.88 -28.18
C VAL A 380 -5.00 4.33 -28.42
N GLU A 381 -4.69 4.68 -29.66
CA GLU A 381 -3.35 5.12 -30.06
C GLU A 381 -3.44 6.56 -30.54
N LEU A 382 -2.65 7.45 -29.93
CA LEU A 382 -2.68 8.88 -30.22
C LEU A 382 -1.30 9.30 -30.71
N ASP A 383 -1.24 9.94 -31.89
CA ASP A 383 -0.03 10.55 -32.44
C ASP A 383 0.33 11.85 -31.69
N LEU A 384 0.55 11.71 -30.38
CA LEU A 384 0.79 12.77 -29.40
C LEU A 384 1.85 12.30 -28.41
N HIS A 385 2.52 13.25 -27.78
CA HIS A 385 3.39 12.98 -26.64
C HIS A 385 2.56 12.93 -25.36
N ILE A 386 2.96 12.16 -24.35
CA ILE A 386 2.17 11.96 -23.13
C ILE A 386 1.77 13.27 -22.44
N ASN A 387 2.64 14.28 -22.49
CA ASN A 387 2.42 15.59 -21.87
C ASN A 387 1.73 16.62 -22.78
N ASP A 388 1.30 16.22 -23.97
CA ASP A 388 0.48 17.11 -24.81
C ASP A 388 -0.89 17.32 -24.16
N PRO A 389 -1.41 18.56 -24.07
CA PRO A 389 -2.72 18.82 -23.47
C PRO A 389 -3.87 18.04 -24.12
N ALA A 390 -3.76 17.75 -25.42
CA ALA A 390 -4.71 16.93 -26.16
C ALA A 390 -4.68 15.46 -25.71
N PHE A 391 -3.51 14.92 -25.35
CA PHE A 391 -3.38 13.56 -24.81
C PHE A 391 -4.06 13.47 -23.44
N ALA A 392 -3.75 14.42 -22.55
CA ALA A 392 -4.36 14.50 -21.21
C ALA A 392 -5.90 14.61 -21.27
N THR A 393 -6.42 15.37 -22.24
CA THR A 393 -7.86 15.47 -22.47
C THR A 393 -8.43 14.13 -22.93
N ALA A 394 -7.83 13.51 -23.94
CA ALA A 394 -8.32 12.26 -24.52
C ALA A 394 -8.33 11.10 -23.51
N ILE A 395 -7.21 10.89 -22.79
CA ILE A 395 -7.11 9.81 -21.79
C ILE A 395 -8.13 9.98 -20.65
N THR A 396 -8.35 11.22 -20.21
CA THR A 396 -9.33 11.51 -19.16
C THR A 396 -10.77 11.31 -19.65
N GLN A 397 -11.04 11.65 -20.90
CA GLN A 397 -12.35 11.49 -21.52
C GLN A 397 -12.73 10.03 -21.73
N GLU A 398 -11.74 9.15 -21.96
CA GLU A 398 -11.94 7.69 -21.92
C GLU A 398 -12.45 7.24 -20.55
N LEU A 399 -11.82 7.70 -19.46
CA LEU A 399 -12.23 7.32 -18.11
C LEU A 399 -13.63 7.86 -17.78
N LEU A 400 -13.90 9.12 -18.09
CA LEU A 400 -15.24 9.72 -17.92
C LEU A 400 -16.31 8.95 -18.72
N THR A 401 -15.97 8.44 -19.90
CA THR A 401 -16.89 7.64 -20.71
C THR A 401 -17.20 6.30 -20.05
N GLN A 402 -16.20 5.64 -19.45
CA GLN A 402 -16.41 4.40 -18.70
C GLN A 402 -17.24 4.65 -17.43
N LEU A 403 -16.94 5.72 -16.69
CA LEU A 403 -17.63 6.09 -15.44
C LEU A 403 -19.11 6.47 -15.64
N ARG A 404 -19.54 6.84 -16.85
CA ARG A 404 -20.95 7.13 -17.17
C ARG A 404 -21.75 5.88 -17.57
N LYS A 405 -21.08 4.78 -17.87
CA LYS A 405 -21.70 3.54 -18.37
C LYS A 405 -21.89 2.48 -17.27
N GLY A 406 -21.08 2.53 -16.22
CA GLY A 406 -21.27 1.77 -14.97
C GLY A 406 -22.08 2.57 -13.98
#